data_AF-A0A150M3A8-F1
#
_entry.id   AF-A0A150M3A8-F1
#
_cell.length_a   1.000
_cell.length_b   1.000
_cell.length_c   1.000
_cell.angle_alpha   90.00
_cell.angle_beta   90.00
_cell.angle_gamma   90.00
#
_symmetry.space_group_name_H-M   'P 1'
#
loop_
_entity.id
_entity.type
_entity.pdbx_description
1 polymer ?
#
loop_
_entity_poly.entity_id
_entity_poly.type
_entity_poly.pdbx_seq_one_letter_code
_entity_poly.pdbx_strand_id
1 'polypeptide(L)'
;MEKQNGIPMQLKQVTDIRDGLRKETVVLEATGLYYIKGNAMYLQFKEQHELGSIKTIVKITNEEVVVMRSGAVHMRHAFRKTEETTGHYRTSFGQWTMKTKTDHIEFHYDDRRKKGRLFVSYQLQMQNEQTGRHAMTIMFKGV
;
A
#
# COMPACT_ATOMS: atom_id res chain seq x y z
N MET A 1 -13.13 -17.86 -10.02
CA MET A 1 -12.67 -16.46 -9.87
C MET A 1 -12.60 -15.86 -11.25
N GLU A 2 -13.49 -14.92 -11.58
CA GLU A 2 -13.47 -14.21 -12.87
C GLU A 2 -12.10 -13.56 -13.08
N LYS A 3 -11.49 -13.81 -14.25
CA LYS A 3 -10.37 -13.00 -14.73
C LYS A 3 -10.90 -11.59 -14.93
N GLN A 4 -10.65 -10.70 -13.97
CA GLN A 4 -10.88 -9.28 -14.18
C GLN A 4 -9.83 -8.78 -15.18
N ASN A 5 -10.30 -8.34 -16.34
CA ASN A 5 -9.48 -7.72 -17.39
C ASN A 5 -8.96 -6.37 -16.88
N GLY A 6 -7.87 -6.38 -16.12
CA GLY A 6 -7.14 -5.17 -15.74
C GLY A 6 -6.21 -4.69 -16.84
N ILE A 7 -5.89 -3.40 -16.81
CA ILE A 7 -4.90 -2.79 -17.70
C ILE A 7 -3.51 -3.09 -17.12
N PRO A 8 -2.58 -3.66 -17.91
CA PRO A 8 -1.18 -3.80 -17.51
C PRO A 8 -0.59 -2.48 -17.04
N MET A 9 0.19 -2.50 -15.96
CA MET A 9 0.88 -1.31 -15.45
C MET A 9 2.31 -1.59 -15.03
N GLN A 10 3.10 -0.53 -15.11
CA GLN A 10 4.33 -0.38 -14.33
C GLN A 10 4.01 0.44 -13.07
N LEU A 11 4.55 0.01 -11.94
CA LEU A 11 4.34 0.62 -10.63
C LEU A 11 5.69 0.90 -9.96
N LYS A 12 5.78 2.08 -9.34
CA LYS A 12 6.87 2.47 -8.45
C LYS A 12 6.30 2.98 -7.14
N GLN A 13 6.65 2.31 -6.06
CA GLN A 13 6.40 2.76 -4.70
C GLN A 13 7.71 3.30 -4.10
N VAL A 14 7.63 4.45 -3.45
CA VAL A 14 8.72 5.02 -2.65
C VAL A 14 8.16 5.30 -1.26
N THR A 15 8.84 4.84 -0.22
CA THR A 15 8.45 5.07 1.18
C THR A 15 9.62 5.67 1.93
N ASP A 16 9.46 6.92 2.36
CA ASP A 16 10.41 7.56 3.26
C ASP A 16 9.98 7.31 4.71
N ILE A 17 10.90 6.82 5.52
CA ILE A 17 10.70 6.44 6.92
C ILE A 17 11.61 7.32 7.77
N ARG A 18 11.02 7.96 8.78
CA ARG A 18 11.73 8.78 9.76
C ARG A 18 11.42 8.31 11.17
N ASP A 19 12.44 7.83 11.86
CA ASP A 19 12.35 7.37 13.24
C ASP A 19 13.47 8.02 14.06
N GLY A 20 13.14 9.09 14.80
CA GLY A 20 14.13 9.94 15.46
C GLY A 20 15.18 10.49 14.47
N LEU A 21 16.44 10.12 14.68
CA LEU A 21 17.55 10.49 13.80
C LEU A 21 17.70 9.57 12.57
N ARG A 22 17.08 8.38 12.59
CA ARG A 22 17.12 7.42 11.50
C ARG A 22 16.25 7.91 10.35
N LYS A 23 16.83 7.91 9.14
CA LYS A 23 16.14 8.15 7.88
C LYS A 23 16.41 6.99 6.95
N GLU A 24 15.36 6.46 6.35
CA GLU A 24 15.44 5.36 5.41
C GLU A 24 14.48 5.61 4.26
N THR A 25 14.88 5.24 3.05
CA THR A 25 14.03 5.29 1.87
C THR A 25 13.95 3.89 1.28
N VAL A 26 12.75 3.35 1.18
CA VAL A 26 12.47 2.04 0.58
C VAL A 26 11.82 2.25 -0.78
N VAL A 27 12.36 1.62 -1.81
CA VAL A 27 11.83 1.67 -3.18
C VAL A 27 11.41 0.27 -3.61
N LEU A 28 10.21 0.18 -4.18
CA LEU A 28 9.68 -1.04 -4.79
C LEU A 28 9.21 -0.71 -6.21
N GLU A 29 9.68 -1.49 -7.17
CA GLU A 29 9.24 -1.44 -8.55
C GLU A 29 8.62 -2.78 -8.93
N ALA A 30 7.45 -2.73 -9.57
CA ALA A 30 6.70 -3.92 -9.92
C ALA A 30 5.91 -3.72 -11.21
N THR A 31 5.59 -4.83 -11.87
CA THR A 31 4.55 -4.86 -12.90
C THR A 31 3.29 -5.49 -12.33
N GLY A 32 2.14 -5.11 -12.89
CA GLY A 32 0.86 -5.58 -12.38
C GLY A 32 -0.29 -5.21 -13.29
N LEU A 33 -1.48 -5.25 -12.71
CA LEU A 33 -2.72 -4.84 -13.34
C LEU A 33 -3.37 -3.76 -12.48
N TYR A 34 -3.98 -2.77 -13.12
CA TYR A 34 -4.96 -1.94 -12.44
C TYR A 34 -6.32 -2.01 -13.11
N TYR A 35 -7.37 -1.76 -12.34
CA TYR A 35 -8.73 -1.67 -12.84
C TYR A 35 -9.57 -0.80 -11.91
N ILE A 36 -10.67 -0.29 -12.45
CA ILE A 36 -11.68 0.44 -11.69
C ILE A 36 -12.90 -0.46 -11.56
N LYS A 37 -13.40 -0.66 -10.33
CA LYS A 37 -14.63 -1.40 -10.06
C LYS A 37 -15.49 -0.58 -9.10
N GLY A 38 -16.66 -0.14 -9.57
CA GLY A 38 -17.51 0.79 -8.83
C GLY A 38 -16.78 2.13 -8.64
N ASN A 39 -16.70 2.60 -7.39
CA ASN A 39 -16.00 3.83 -7.01
C ASN A 39 -14.54 3.61 -6.58
N ALA A 40 -14.00 2.41 -6.79
CA ALA A 40 -12.69 2.02 -6.28
C ALA A 40 -11.71 1.72 -7.41
N MET A 41 -10.50 2.26 -7.28
CA MET A 41 -9.33 1.90 -8.07
C MET A 41 -8.59 0.75 -7.38
N TYR A 42 -8.19 -0.26 -8.14
CA TYR A 42 -7.43 -1.40 -7.63
C TYR A 42 -6.10 -1.49 -8.35
N LEU A 43 -5.01 -1.57 -7.58
CA LEU A 43 -3.67 -1.88 -8.07
C LEU A 43 -3.31 -3.29 -7.57
N GLN A 44 -3.06 -4.23 -8.49
CA GLN A 44 -2.68 -5.60 -8.15
C GLN A 44 -1.32 -5.93 -8.73
N PHE A 45 -0.37 -6.32 -7.89
CA PHE A 45 0.98 -6.69 -8.30
C PHE A 45 1.54 -7.77 -7.37
N LYS A 46 2.69 -8.32 -7.76
CA LYS A 46 3.47 -9.21 -6.90
C LYS A 46 4.74 -8.49 -6.47
N GLU A 47 5.12 -8.69 -5.22
CA GLU A 47 6.40 -8.25 -4.67
C GLU A 47 7.18 -9.46 -4.15
N GLN A 48 8.50 -9.38 -4.23
CA GLN A 48 9.37 -10.39 -3.65
C GLN A 48 9.79 -9.93 -2.26
N HIS A 49 9.61 -10.81 -1.28
CA HIS A 49 10.03 -10.60 0.10
C HIS A 49 11.02 -11.70 0.49
N GLU A 50 11.81 -11.48 1.53
CA GLU A 50 12.77 -12.47 2.05
C GLU A 50 12.10 -13.80 2.41
N LEU A 51 10.86 -13.72 2.87
CA LEU A 51 10.03 -14.87 3.24
C LEU A 51 9.29 -15.53 2.08
N GLY A 52 9.40 -14.98 0.86
CA GLY A 52 8.76 -15.51 -0.35
C GLY A 52 7.91 -14.49 -1.09
N SER A 53 7.15 -14.98 -2.07
CA SER A 53 6.32 -14.12 -2.92
C SER A 53 5.09 -13.61 -2.16
N ILE A 54 4.79 -12.32 -2.34
CA ILE A 54 3.61 -11.67 -1.79
C ILE A 54 2.77 -11.14 -2.96
N LYS A 55 1.47 -11.42 -2.92
CA LYS A 55 0.48 -10.75 -3.76
C LYS A 55 -0.05 -9.53 -3.01
N THR A 56 0.11 -8.36 -3.60
CA THR A 56 -0.34 -7.08 -3.04
C THR A 56 -1.52 -6.54 -3.86
N ILE A 57 -2.57 -6.11 -3.16
CA ILE A 57 -3.70 -5.38 -3.71
C ILE A 57 -3.83 -4.06 -2.95
N VAL A 58 -3.80 -2.93 -3.66
CA VAL A 58 -4.10 -1.61 -3.13
C VAL A 58 -5.47 -1.18 -3.65
N LYS A 59 -6.46 -1.08 -2.77
CA LYS A 59 -7.78 -0.52 -3.07
C LYS A 59 -7.78 0.94 -2.66
N ILE A 60 -8.12 1.84 -3.59
CA ILE A 60 -8.17 3.29 -3.36
C ILE A 60 -9.59 3.75 -3.60
N THR A 61 -10.16 4.43 -2.62
CA THR A 61 -11.47 5.08 -2.68
C THR A 61 -11.35 6.53 -2.24
N ASN A 62 -12.44 7.29 -2.30
CA ASN A 62 -12.47 8.65 -1.75
C ASN A 62 -12.35 8.68 -0.21
N GLU A 63 -12.71 7.58 0.46
CA GLU A 63 -12.77 7.50 1.93
C GLU A 63 -11.49 6.90 2.53
N GLU A 64 -11.01 5.80 1.95
CA GLU A 64 -9.88 5.02 2.47
C GLU A 64 -8.97 4.46 1.37
N VAL A 65 -7.74 4.16 1.77
CA VAL A 65 -6.82 3.30 1.04
C VAL A 65 -6.65 2.01 1.84
N VAL A 66 -6.84 0.86 1.21
CA VAL A 66 -6.63 -0.45 1.84
C VAL A 66 -5.57 -1.23 1.09
N VAL A 67 -4.50 -1.59 1.79
CA VAL A 67 -3.46 -2.49 1.30
C VAL A 67 -3.73 -3.89 1.85
N MET A 68 -3.85 -4.86 0.95
CA MET A 68 -4.04 -6.26 1.26
C MET A 68 -2.84 -7.05 0.73
N ARG A 69 -2.18 -7.80 1.62
CA ARG A 69 -1.10 -8.73 1.25
C ARG A 69 -1.50 -10.15 1.57
N SER A 70 -1.10 -11.08 0.71
CA SER A 70 -1.31 -12.53 0.87
C SER A 70 -0.11 -13.31 0.32
N GLY A 71 0.16 -14.50 0.86
CA GLY A 71 1.34 -15.30 0.52
C GLY A 71 2.29 -15.36 1.71
N ALA A 72 3.57 -15.02 1.52
CA ALA A 72 4.55 -15.02 2.61
C ALA A 72 4.19 -14.06 3.78
N VAL A 73 3.41 -13.01 3.47
CA VAL A 73 2.82 -12.08 4.43
C VAL A 73 1.32 -12.03 4.21
N HIS A 74 0.56 -12.11 5.30
CA HIS A 74 -0.88 -11.86 5.33
C HIS A 74 -1.16 -10.57 6.11
N MET A 75 -1.71 -9.57 5.44
CA MET A 75 -2.08 -8.31 6.09
C MET A 75 -3.26 -7.62 5.44
N ARG A 76 -4.05 -6.90 6.23
CA ARG A 76 -5.04 -5.91 5.76
C ARG A 76 -4.80 -4.61 6.52
N HIS A 77 -4.26 -3.63 5.83
CA HIS A 77 -3.88 -2.34 6.40
C HIS A 77 -4.74 -1.25 5.76
N ALA A 78 -5.56 -0.56 6.56
CA ALA A 78 -6.42 0.52 6.10
C ALA A 78 -5.84 1.88 6.53
N PHE A 79 -5.80 2.83 5.61
CA PHE A 79 -5.48 4.24 5.87
C PHE A 79 -6.76 5.05 5.71
N ARG A 80 -7.13 5.80 6.76
CA ARG A 80 -8.33 6.64 6.81
C ARG A 80 -7.95 7.97 7.42
N LYS A 81 -8.30 9.07 6.74
CA LYS A 81 -8.11 10.41 7.30
C LYS A 81 -8.88 10.47 8.62
N THR A 82 -8.25 11.00 9.67
CA THR A 82 -8.79 11.26 11.01
C THR A 82 -9.10 10.05 11.91
N GLU A 83 -8.88 8.81 11.48
CA GLU A 83 -9.09 7.61 12.31
C GLU A 83 -7.75 6.89 12.57
N GLU A 84 -7.54 6.40 13.80
CA GLU A 84 -6.53 5.37 14.05
C GLU A 84 -7.11 4.01 13.68
N THR A 85 -6.48 3.32 12.73
CA THR A 85 -6.90 1.99 12.32
C THR A 85 -6.02 0.93 13.00
N THR A 86 -6.63 -0.23 13.28
CA THR A 86 -5.90 -1.41 13.75
C THR A 86 -5.88 -2.47 12.65
N GLY A 87 -4.71 -3.05 12.40
CA GLY A 87 -4.50 -4.14 11.46
C GLY A 87 -3.62 -5.23 12.04
N HIS A 88 -3.45 -6.31 11.29
CA HIS A 88 -2.55 -7.41 11.66
C HIS A 88 -1.55 -7.67 10.55
N TYR A 89 -0.29 -7.82 10.93
CA TYR A 89 0.79 -8.30 10.09
C TYR A 89 1.09 -9.74 10.51
N ARG A 90 0.84 -10.71 9.62
CA ARG A 90 1.04 -12.13 9.91
C ARG A 90 2.04 -12.75 8.94
N THR A 91 2.96 -13.53 9.48
CA THR A 91 3.90 -14.37 8.74
C THR A 91 3.80 -15.82 9.25
N SER A 92 4.66 -16.71 8.75
CA SER A 92 4.82 -18.06 9.31
C SER A 92 5.36 -18.06 10.74
N PHE A 93 6.00 -16.98 11.19
CA PHE A 93 6.68 -16.90 12.49
C PHE A 93 5.83 -16.27 13.58
N GLY A 94 4.70 -15.65 13.22
CA GLY A 94 3.85 -14.98 14.21
C GLY A 94 2.90 -13.96 13.62
N GLN A 95 2.23 -13.25 14.51
CA GLN A 95 1.30 -12.18 14.19
C GLN A 95 1.59 -10.97 15.08
N TRP A 96 1.61 -9.80 14.46
CA TRP A 96 1.83 -8.52 15.09
C TRP A 96 0.63 -7.61 14.86
N THR A 97 0.20 -6.92 15.90
CA THR A 97 -0.81 -5.87 15.80
C THR A 97 -0.14 -4.58 15.33
N MET A 98 -0.72 -3.98 14.31
CA MET A 98 -0.36 -2.67 13.76
C MET A 98 -1.42 -1.66 14.15
N LYS A 99 -1.00 -0.48 14.60
CA LYS A 99 -1.85 0.69 14.76
C LYS A 99 -1.35 1.79 13.86
N THR A 100 -2.25 2.40 13.10
CA THR A 100 -1.87 3.40 12.10
C THR A 100 -2.72 4.64 12.25
N LYS A 101 -2.04 5.76 12.50
CA LYS A 101 -2.65 7.09 12.46
C LYS A 101 -2.31 7.73 11.12
N THR A 102 -3.33 7.96 10.29
CA THR A 102 -3.12 8.54 8.95
C THR A 102 -3.23 10.06 9.02
N ASP A 103 -2.16 10.76 8.64
CA ASP A 103 -2.10 12.22 8.64
C ASP A 103 -2.66 12.81 7.34
N HIS A 104 -2.35 12.18 6.20
CA HIS A 104 -2.80 12.67 4.89
C HIS A 104 -2.94 11.55 3.86
N ILE A 105 -3.90 11.73 2.94
CA ILE A 105 -4.09 10.90 1.75
C ILE A 105 -4.40 11.83 0.57
N GLU A 106 -3.68 11.67 -0.53
CA GLU A 106 -3.91 12.40 -1.77
C GLU A 106 -3.84 11.41 -2.93
N PHE A 107 -4.87 11.38 -3.77
CA PHE A 107 -4.91 10.52 -4.95
C PHE A 107 -5.30 11.30 -6.19
N HIS A 108 -4.49 11.15 -7.24
CA HIS A 108 -4.73 11.75 -8.54
C HIS A 108 -4.61 10.68 -9.63
N TYR A 109 -5.59 10.63 -10.53
CA TYR A 109 -5.59 9.73 -11.69
C TYR A 109 -5.92 10.53 -12.97
N ASP A 110 -5.02 10.45 -13.94
CA ASP A 110 -5.20 10.97 -15.29
C ASP A 110 -5.63 9.82 -16.20
N ASP A 111 -6.93 9.79 -16.52
CA ASP A 111 -7.51 8.73 -17.36
C ASP A 111 -6.99 8.77 -18.81
N ARG A 112 -6.64 9.95 -19.35
CA ARG A 112 -6.12 10.07 -20.72
C ARG A 112 -4.70 9.51 -20.83
N ARG A 113 -3.86 9.81 -19.84
CA ARG A 113 -2.47 9.32 -19.77
C ARG A 113 -2.34 7.97 -19.10
N LYS A 114 -3.44 7.42 -18.57
CA LYS A 114 -3.49 6.17 -17.80
C LYS A 114 -2.44 6.16 -16.69
N LYS A 115 -2.29 7.29 -15.99
CA LYS A 115 -1.25 7.52 -14.98
C LYS A 115 -1.88 7.92 -13.66
N GLY A 116 -1.47 7.29 -12.56
CA GLY A 116 -1.93 7.64 -11.22
C GLY A 116 -0.80 7.91 -10.24
N ARG A 117 -1.10 8.72 -9.23
CA ARG A 117 -0.24 8.99 -8.07
C ARG A 117 -1.08 8.96 -6.81
N LEU A 118 -0.74 8.06 -5.90
CA LEU A 118 -1.23 8.02 -4.53
C LEU A 118 -0.12 8.49 -3.60
N PHE A 119 -0.44 9.37 -2.67
CA PHE A 119 0.41 9.78 -1.56
C PHE A 119 -0.32 9.53 -0.24
N VAL A 120 0.37 8.93 0.73
CA VAL A 120 -0.13 8.67 2.08
C VAL A 120 0.97 9.02 3.08
N SER A 121 0.67 9.86 4.07
CA SER A 121 1.55 10.09 5.22
C SER A 121 0.89 9.59 6.50
N TYR A 122 1.64 8.86 7.31
CA TYR A 122 1.10 8.19 8.49
C TYR A 122 2.16 7.91 9.57
N GLN A 123 1.69 7.68 10.79
CA GLN A 123 2.46 7.12 11.90
C GLN A 123 2.06 5.67 12.08
N LEU A 124 3.06 4.81 12.22
CA LEU A 124 2.85 3.37 12.42
C LEU A 124 3.41 2.97 13.79
N GLN A 125 2.63 2.16 14.50
CA GLN A 125 3.03 1.49 15.72
C GLN A 125 2.86 -0.01 15.54
N MET A 126 3.87 -0.79 15.92
CA MET A 126 3.87 -2.24 15.83
C MET A 126 4.32 -2.80 17.17
N GLN A 127 3.55 -3.72 17.77
CA GLN A 127 3.88 -4.29 19.09
C GLN A 127 4.15 -3.27 20.21
N ASN A 128 3.49 -2.11 20.16
CA ASN A 128 3.68 -0.97 21.08
C ASN A 128 4.97 -0.16 20.91
N GLU A 129 5.76 -0.44 19.88
CA GLU A 129 6.86 0.42 19.46
C GLU A 129 6.43 1.33 18.30
N GLN A 130 6.72 2.63 18.40
CA GLN A 130 6.56 3.53 17.25
C GLN A 130 7.64 3.21 16.23
N THR A 131 7.24 2.88 15.00
CA THR A 131 8.17 2.59 13.90
C THR A 131 8.46 3.83 13.04
N GLY A 132 8.17 5.01 13.57
CA GLY A 132 8.40 6.30 12.93
C GLY A 132 7.23 6.84 12.09
N ARG A 133 7.52 7.96 11.43
CA ARG A 133 6.66 8.62 10.44
C ARG A 133 7.00 8.12 9.05
N HIS A 134 5.98 7.76 8.30
CA HIS A 134 6.08 7.21 6.96
C HIS A 134 5.45 8.17 5.96
N ALA A 135 6.09 8.35 4.82
CA ALA A 135 5.56 9.04 3.65
C ALA A 135 5.67 8.11 2.45
N MET A 136 4.55 7.52 2.05
CA MET A 136 4.47 6.56 0.95
C MET A 136 3.89 7.24 -0.29
N THR A 137 4.60 7.14 -1.41
CA THR A 137 4.10 7.51 -2.74
C THR A 137 4.04 6.28 -3.63
N ILE A 138 2.88 5.98 -4.20
CA ILE A 138 2.72 4.98 -5.26
C ILE A 138 2.40 5.70 -6.56
N MET A 139 3.23 5.47 -7.58
CA MET A 139 3.01 5.94 -8.94
C MET A 139 2.79 4.72 -9.84
N PHE A 140 1.81 4.79 -10.72
CA PHE A 140 1.59 3.76 -11.73
C PHE A 140 1.26 4.36 -13.08
N LYS A 141 1.59 3.62 -14.15
CA LYS A 141 1.29 3.99 -15.54
C LYS A 141 0.86 2.74 -16.31
N GLY A 142 -0.25 2.85 -17.03
CA GLY A 142 -0.70 1.82 -17.97
C GLY A 142 0.28 1.62 -19.12
N VAL A 143 0.47 0.37 -19.54
CA VAL A 143 1.32 -0.05 -20.67
C VAL A 143 0.45 -0.46 -21.85
#